data_AF-A0A522FR02-F1
#
_entry.id   AF-A0A522FR02-F1
#
_cell.length_a   1.000
_cell.length_b   1.000
_cell.length_c   1.000
_cell.angle_alpha   90.00
_cell.angle_beta   90.00
_cell.angle_gamma   90.00
#
_symmetry.space_group_name_H-M   'P 1'
#
loop_
_entity.id
_entity.type
_entity.pdbx_description
1 polymer ?
#
loop_
_entity_poly.entity_id
_entity_poly.type
_entity_poly.pdbx_seq_one_letter_code
_entity_poly.pdbx_strand_id
1 'polypeptide(L)'
;MWPLAPKWESKDSKKRLQGLSGLNPDNPAQKEILNNIAKNDEDSDVRKAAIEKLTDQSVLGDIVKNDKDCNIRKNTVKKLNNQNILADVAKNDNDCDVRKAAIEMLTVQSVLTEIAKNDDDFYVRETAVEKLIDQKLLADVAENDDFMGIRTAAVKKLTDQKLLADIAKKDEDSDVRKAAVEKLTDQELLDDISKNDKSFEVRQLAYKILNKENSQDALYDIAKNSYNSDIRKTTIAKLTDQNILADIAKNDKDWNVRKTTVEKLTDQNILADVAKNDGDIHVRKAALAKLTDQSVLCGIAKNDRDWNIRKAALSKLTDQSVLTDIAKNDENLEIRKAALSKLTDPSVVAEIEKDFEIRKIVITYV
;
A
#
# COMPACT_ATOMS: atom_id res chain seq x y z
N MET A 1 64.78 32.65 -28.85
CA MET A 1 63.45 32.45 -28.24
C MET A 1 63.26 30.96 -28.05
N TRP A 2 63.26 30.46 -26.82
CA TRP A 2 62.84 29.07 -26.59
C TRP A 2 61.35 28.95 -26.94
N PRO A 3 60.91 27.89 -27.63
CA PRO A 3 59.50 27.70 -27.91
C PRO A 3 58.74 27.64 -26.58
N LEU A 4 57.68 28.44 -26.46
CA LEU A 4 56.78 28.35 -25.32
C LEU A 4 56.28 26.91 -25.20
N ALA A 5 56.37 26.35 -23.99
CA ALA A 5 55.87 24.99 -23.74
C ALA A 5 54.41 24.88 -24.16
N PRO A 6 53.98 23.74 -24.74
CA PRO A 6 52.61 23.56 -25.16
C PRO A 6 51.61 23.78 -24.03
N LYS A 7 50.43 24.31 -24.35
CA LYS A 7 49.38 24.61 -23.34
C LYS A 7 48.97 23.38 -22.53
N TRP A 8 49.03 22.19 -23.13
CA TRP A 8 48.69 20.91 -22.50
C TRP A 8 49.74 20.41 -21.49
N GLU A 9 50.91 21.03 -21.40
CA GLU A 9 51.96 20.74 -20.38
C GLU A 9 51.95 21.76 -19.22
N SER A 10 51.00 22.69 -19.21
CA SER A 10 50.89 23.73 -18.17
C SER A 10 50.58 23.12 -16.79
N LYS A 11 51.13 23.71 -15.71
CA LYS A 11 50.73 23.36 -14.33
C LYS A 11 49.27 23.71 -14.00
N ASP A 12 48.72 24.73 -14.67
CA ASP A 12 47.32 25.16 -14.54
C ASP A 12 46.40 24.29 -15.40
N SER A 13 45.46 23.58 -14.76
CA SER A 13 44.52 22.67 -15.44
C SER A 13 43.59 23.39 -16.41
N LYS A 14 43.23 24.65 -16.17
CA LYS A 14 42.42 25.45 -17.11
C LYS A 14 43.17 25.70 -18.41
N LYS A 15 44.48 25.93 -18.34
CA LYS A 15 45.32 26.08 -19.54
C LYS A 15 45.49 24.75 -20.28
N ARG A 16 45.61 23.62 -19.55
CA ARG A 16 45.64 22.29 -20.18
C ARG A 16 44.34 21.99 -20.90
N LEU A 17 43.19 22.24 -20.26
CA LEU A 17 41.87 22.10 -20.85
C LEU A 17 41.71 22.94 -22.13
N GLN A 18 42.14 24.20 -22.11
CA GLN A 18 42.16 25.04 -23.30
C GLN A 18 43.08 24.48 -24.40
N GLY A 19 44.23 23.91 -24.02
CA GLY A 19 45.18 23.28 -24.94
C GLY A 19 44.59 22.09 -25.71
N LEU A 20 43.70 21.32 -25.09
CA LEU A 20 43.05 20.16 -25.72
C LEU A 20 42.23 20.53 -26.96
N SER A 21 41.67 21.75 -27.03
CA SER A 21 40.85 22.19 -28.17
C SER A 21 41.60 22.10 -29.51
N GLY A 22 42.90 22.36 -29.51
CA GLY A 22 43.76 22.34 -30.71
C GLY A 22 44.33 20.97 -31.07
N LEU A 23 44.09 19.92 -30.26
CA LEU A 23 44.55 18.57 -30.56
C LEU A 23 43.55 17.83 -31.46
N ASN A 24 44.07 17.28 -32.56
CA ASN A 24 43.36 16.47 -33.54
C ASN A 24 43.55 14.97 -33.23
N PRO A 25 42.48 14.23 -32.88
CA PRO A 25 42.57 12.80 -32.57
C PRO A 25 42.95 11.91 -33.76
N ASP A 26 42.86 12.40 -35.00
CA ASP A 26 43.24 11.66 -36.21
C ASP A 26 44.74 11.76 -36.53
N ASN A 27 45.45 12.71 -35.91
CA ASN A 27 46.90 12.83 -36.06
C ASN A 27 47.59 11.88 -35.06
N PRO A 28 48.44 10.93 -35.50
CA PRO A 28 49.02 9.91 -34.61
C PRO A 28 49.77 10.46 -33.39
N ALA A 29 50.59 11.50 -33.58
CA ALA A 29 51.36 12.10 -32.49
C ALA A 29 50.44 12.83 -31.49
N GLN A 30 49.42 13.53 -31.98
CA GLN A 30 48.46 14.23 -31.11
C GLN A 30 47.48 13.25 -30.44
N LYS A 31 47.15 12.14 -31.09
CA LYS A 31 46.39 11.02 -30.50
C LYS A 31 47.14 10.44 -29.31
N GLU A 32 48.45 10.23 -29.42
CA GLU A 32 49.25 9.73 -28.29
C GLU A 32 49.30 10.72 -27.12
N ILE A 33 49.38 12.03 -27.39
CA ILE A 33 49.23 13.07 -26.38
C ILE A 33 47.86 12.99 -25.69
N LEU A 34 46.78 12.88 -26.47
CA LEU A 34 45.42 12.74 -25.94
C LEU A 34 45.26 11.48 -25.07
N ASN A 35 45.82 10.35 -25.51
CA ASN A 35 45.82 9.11 -24.73
C ASN A 35 46.52 9.29 -23.39
N ASN A 36 47.70 9.94 -23.38
CA ASN A 36 48.47 10.16 -22.15
C ASN A 36 47.75 11.10 -21.18
N ILE A 37 47.15 12.19 -21.68
CA ILE A 37 46.36 13.11 -20.86
C ILE A 37 45.13 12.41 -20.29
N ALA A 38 44.39 11.68 -21.13
CA ALA A 38 43.19 10.94 -20.72
C ALA A 38 43.49 9.91 -19.61
N LYS A 39 44.66 9.26 -19.64
CA LYS A 39 45.06 8.26 -18.65
C LYS A 39 45.64 8.85 -17.37
N ASN A 40 46.39 9.95 -17.46
CA ASN A 40 47.33 10.34 -16.39
C ASN A 40 47.18 11.78 -15.88
N ASP A 41 46.35 12.64 -16.49
CA ASP A 41 46.22 14.01 -15.98
C ASP A 41 45.65 14.01 -14.56
N GLU A 42 46.21 14.85 -13.68
CA GLU A 42 45.79 14.93 -12.28
C GLU A 42 44.34 15.44 -12.15
N ASP A 43 43.91 16.30 -13.07
CA ASP A 43 42.61 16.96 -13.07
C ASP A 43 41.58 16.15 -13.88
N SER A 44 40.48 15.78 -13.23
CA SER A 44 39.42 14.96 -13.82
C SER A 44 38.72 15.63 -14.99
N ASP A 45 38.57 16.96 -14.99
CA ASP A 45 37.93 17.68 -16.10
C ASP A 45 38.83 17.68 -17.33
N VAL A 46 40.14 17.76 -17.14
CA VAL A 46 41.12 17.61 -18.23
C VAL A 46 41.11 16.19 -18.77
N ARG A 47 41.09 15.15 -17.91
CA ARG A 47 40.96 13.76 -18.36
C ARG A 47 39.67 13.55 -19.15
N LYS A 48 38.53 14.01 -18.63
CA LYS A 48 37.22 13.91 -19.28
C LYS A 48 37.22 14.57 -20.67
N ALA A 49 37.76 15.78 -20.79
CA ALA A 49 37.82 16.49 -22.07
C ALA A 49 38.72 15.78 -23.10
N ALA A 50 39.80 15.14 -22.65
CA ALA A 50 40.63 14.31 -23.53
C ALA A 50 39.88 13.05 -23.96
N ILE A 51 39.22 12.35 -23.03
CA ILE A 51 38.38 11.17 -23.29
C ILE A 51 37.30 11.46 -24.32
N GLU A 52 36.70 12.65 -24.30
CA GLU A 52 35.66 13.00 -25.27
C GLU A 52 36.13 12.95 -26.73
N LYS A 53 37.43 13.16 -26.98
CA LYS A 53 38.05 13.08 -28.30
C LYS A 53 38.52 11.68 -28.68
N LEU A 54 38.52 10.72 -27.75
CA LEU A 54 39.03 9.36 -27.98
C LEU A 54 37.95 8.45 -28.57
N THR A 55 38.38 7.59 -29.50
CA THR A 55 37.55 6.55 -30.15
C THR A 55 38.12 5.14 -29.98
N ASP A 56 39.38 5.04 -29.55
CA ASP A 56 40.13 3.79 -29.45
C ASP A 56 39.63 2.94 -28.27
N GLN A 57 38.97 1.82 -28.58
CA GLN A 57 38.31 0.97 -27.58
C GLN A 57 39.29 0.33 -26.60
N SER A 58 40.54 0.07 -27.00
CA SER A 58 41.56 -0.46 -26.08
C SER A 58 41.96 0.59 -25.07
N VAL A 59 42.19 1.83 -25.53
CA VAL A 59 42.55 2.95 -24.65
C VAL A 59 41.41 3.29 -23.70
N LEU A 60 40.17 3.34 -24.19
CA LEU A 60 38.99 3.56 -23.35
C LEU A 60 38.82 2.44 -22.32
N GLY A 61 39.05 1.18 -22.71
CA GLY A 61 39.05 0.04 -21.79
C GLY A 61 40.09 0.16 -20.68
N ASP A 62 41.31 0.57 -21.02
CA ASP A 62 42.37 0.82 -20.02
C ASP A 62 41.98 1.91 -19.02
N ILE A 63 41.33 2.98 -19.49
CA ILE A 63 40.87 4.09 -18.63
C ILE A 63 39.77 3.60 -17.70
N VAL A 64 38.76 2.88 -18.21
CA VAL A 64 37.72 2.31 -17.36
C VAL A 64 38.32 1.34 -16.34
N LYS A 65 39.31 0.52 -16.71
CA LYS A 65 39.87 -0.44 -15.75
C LYS A 65 40.68 0.21 -14.62
N ASN A 66 41.33 1.35 -14.88
CA ASN A 66 42.39 1.86 -14.01
C ASN A 66 42.15 3.27 -13.44
N ASP A 67 41.21 4.06 -13.97
CA ASP A 67 41.00 5.42 -13.45
C ASP A 67 40.42 5.36 -12.02
N LYS A 68 41.04 6.14 -11.13
CA LYS A 68 40.65 6.23 -9.72
C LYS A 68 39.27 6.88 -9.51
N ASP A 69 38.84 7.74 -10.43
CA ASP A 69 37.57 8.48 -10.33
C ASP A 69 36.46 7.71 -11.04
N CYS A 70 35.45 7.26 -10.27
CA CYS A 70 34.32 6.53 -10.83
C CYS A 70 33.51 7.36 -11.84
N ASN A 71 33.50 8.70 -11.75
CA ASN A 71 32.85 9.54 -12.75
C ASN A 71 33.58 9.49 -14.09
N ILE A 72 34.91 9.39 -14.07
CA ILE A 72 35.69 9.21 -15.30
C ILE A 72 35.42 7.84 -15.89
N ARG A 73 35.44 6.77 -15.07
CA ARG A 73 35.10 5.42 -15.52
C ARG A 73 33.70 5.36 -16.13
N LYS A 74 32.68 5.85 -15.42
CA LYS A 74 31.27 5.91 -15.85
C LYS A 74 31.09 6.67 -17.17
N ASN A 75 31.71 7.84 -17.31
CA ASN A 75 31.63 8.60 -18.56
C ASN A 75 32.32 7.89 -19.72
N THR A 76 33.45 7.24 -19.45
CA THR A 76 34.22 6.49 -20.46
C THR A 76 33.44 5.25 -20.94
N VAL A 77 32.72 4.56 -20.05
CA VAL A 77 31.86 3.42 -20.39
C VAL A 77 30.84 3.78 -21.49
N LYS A 78 30.29 4.99 -21.48
CA LYS A 78 29.33 5.45 -22.50
C LYS A 78 29.92 5.55 -23.91
N LYS A 79 31.25 5.53 -24.05
CA LYS A 79 31.98 5.53 -25.32
C LYS A 79 32.46 4.13 -25.73
N LEU A 80 32.22 3.11 -24.89
CA LEU A 80 32.57 1.72 -25.20
C LEU A 80 31.50 1.07 -26.08
N ASN A 81 31.94 0.32 -27.08
CA ASN A 81 31.10 -0.57 -27.89
C ASN A 81 31.58 -2.03 -27.85
N ASN A 82 32.78 -2.28 -27.30
CA ASN A 82 33.30 -3.63 -27.13
C ASN A 82 32.58 -4.36 -25.98
N GLN A 83 31.77 -5.36 -26.33
CA GLN A 83 30.95 -6.11 -25.39
C GLN A 83 31.76 -6.90 -24.35
N ASN A 84 33.00 -7.31 -24.66
CA ASN A 84 33.85 -8.01 -23.69
C ASN A 84 34.35 -7.05 -22.60
N ILE A 85 34.71 -5.82 -22.97
CA ILE A 85 35.12 -4.79 -22.00
C ILE A 85 33.91 -4.39 -21.16
N LEU A 86 32.75 -4.16 -21.78
CA LEU A 86 31.51 -3.86 -21.06
C LEU A 86 31.13 -4.98 -20.10
N ALA A 87 31.28 -6.25 -20.48
CA ALA A 87 31.00 -7.39 -19.61
C ALA A 87 31.95 -7.45 -18.40
N ASP A 88 33.25 -7.19 -18.59
CA ASP A 88 34.21 -7.14 -17.49
C ASP A 88 33.86 -6.04 -16.49
N VAL A 89 33.59 -4.84 -16.99
CA VAL A 89 33.24 -3.67 -16.16
C VAL A 89 31.92 -3.90 -15.42
N ALA A 90 30.90 -4.41 -16.12
CA ALA A 90 29.59 -4.68 -15.55
C ALA A 90 29.62 -5.72 -14.42
N LYS A 91 30.59 -6.64 -14.43
CA LYS A 91 30.76 -7.66 -13.40
C LYS A 91 31.66 -7.22 -12.25
N ASN A 92 32.69 -6.44 -12.56
CA ASN A 92 33.86 -6.33 -11.67
C ASN A 92 34.17 -4.90 -11.21
N ASP A 93 33.54 -3.84 -11.74
CA ASP A 93 33.81 -2.48 -11.23
C ASP A 93 33.33 -2.36 -9.77
N ASN A 94 34.16 -1.77 -8.92
CA ASN A 94 33.85 -1.59 -7.50
C ASN A 94 32.70 -0.60 -7.27
N ASP A 95 32.41 0.27 -8.24
CA ASP A 95 31.36 1.28 -8.15
C ASP A 95 30.10 0.83 -8.90
N CYS A 96 28.97 0.74 -8.19
CA CYS A 96 27.73 0.23 -8.75
C CYS A 96 27.15 1.12 -9.87
N ASP A 97 27.44 2.43 -9.86
CA ASP A 97 27.02 3.35 -10.91
C ASP A 97 27.81 3.13 -12.21
N VAL A 98 29.07 2.71 -12.11
CA VAL A 98 29.87 2.29 -13.27
C VAL A 98 29.35 0.95 -13.81
N ARG A 99 29.06 -0.02 -12.92
CA ARG A 99 28.49 -1.32 -13.33
C ARG A 99 27.15 -1.14 -14.06
N LYS A 100 26.23 -0.32 -13.52
CA LYS A 100 24.95 0.01 -14.19
C LYS A 100 25.16 0.66 -15.56
N ALA A 101 26.04 1.65 -15.68
CA ALA A 101 26.34 2.27 -16.97
C ALA A 101 26.86 1.25 -18.00
N ALA A 102 27.62 0.24 -17.55
CA ALA A 102 28.10 -0.82 -18.43
C ALA A 102 26.96 -1.77 -18.85
N ILE A 103 26.07 -2.13 -17.91
CA ILE A 103 24.87 -2.94 -18.17
C ILE A 103 23.94 -2.24 -19.17
N GLU A 104 23.75 -0.92 -19.06
CA GLU A 104 22.97 -0.12 -20.01
C GLU A 104 23.49 -0.30 -21.45
N MET A 105 24.80 -0.49 -21.63
CA MET A 105 25.44 -0.68 -22.95
C MET A 105 25.65 -2.14 -23.35
N LEU A 106 25.45 -3.07 -22.43
CA LEU A 106 25.63 -4.48 -22.64
C LEU A 106 24.43 -5.09 -23.36
N THR A 107 24.69 -6.02 -24.29
CA THR A 107 23.64 -6.79 -24.99
C THR A 107 23.77 -8.30 -24.80
N VAL A 108 24.87 -8.75 -24.17
CA VAL A 108 25.19 -10.16 -23.96
C VAL A 108 24.29 -10.74 -22.86
N GLN A 109 23.28 -11.51 -23.25
CA GLN A 109 22.27 -12.06 -22.34
C GLN A 109 22.85 -12.98 -21.26
N SER A 110 23.86 -13.79 -21.57
CA SER A 110 24.49 -14.67 -20.57
C SER A 110 25.20 -13.88 -19.46
N VAL A 111 25.81 -12.74 -19.79
CA VAL A 111 26.46 -11.84 -18.81
C VAL A 111 25.39 -11.12 -17.98
N LEU A 112 24.34 -10.59 -18.61
CA LEU A 112 23.21 -9.99 -17.90
C LEU A 112 22.56 -10.97 -16.92
N THR A 113 22.49 -12.25 -17.30
CA THR A 113 21.96 -13.32 -16.44
C THR A 113 22.80 -13.51 -15.20
N GLU A 114 24.12 -13.59 -15.37
CA GLU A 114 25.05 -13.78 -14.26
C GLU A 114 24.99 -12.62 -13.27
N ILE A 115 24.91 -11.39 -13.78
CA ILE A 115 24.76 -10.18 -12.96
C ILE A 115 23.42 -10.17 -12.24
N ALA A 116 22.32 -10.44 -12.95
CA ALA A 116 20.97 -10.45 -12.37
C ALA A 116 20.80 -11.47 -11.24
N LYS A 117 21.62 -12.53 -11.19
CA LYS A 117 21.57 -13.54 -10.13
C LYS A 117 22.53 -13.27 -8.97
N ASN A 118 23.68 -12.67 -9.26
CA ASN A 118 24.82 -12.74 -8.35
C ASN A 118 25.37 -11.37 -7.92
N ASP A 119 24.98 -10.25 -8.53
CA ASP A 119 25.49 -8.95 -8.09
C ASP A 119 24.97 -8.62 -6.69
N ASP A 120 25.85 -8.18 -5.79
CA ASP A 120 25.50 -7.86 -4.41
C ASP A 120 24.57 -6.64 -4.31
N ASP A 121 24.65 -5.71 -5.27
CA ASP A 121 23.84 -4.50 -5.30
C ASP A 121 22.51 -4.75 -6.03
N PHE A 122 21.40 -4.58 -5.31
CA PHE A 122 20.08 -4.87 -5.83
C PHE A 122 19.67 -3.95 -7.00
N TYR A 123 20.17 -2.70 -7.06
CA TYR A 123 19.90 -1.82 -8.22
C TYR A 123 20.66 -2.30 -9.46
N VAL A 124 21.84 -2.89 -9.29
CA VAL A 124 22.60 -3.48 -10.39
C VAL A 124 21.88 -4.73 -10.92
N ARG A 125 21.40 -5.61 -10.02
CA ARG A 125 20.58 -6.76 -10.40
C ARG A 125 19.30 -6.34 -11.13
N GLU A 126 18.57 -5.37 -10.59
CA GLU A 126 17.35 -4.82 -11.21
C GLU A 126 17.62 -4.30 -12.64
N THR A 127 18.68 -3.49 -12.81
CA THR A 127 19.08 -2.96 -14.14
C THR A 127 19.38 -4.11 -15.13
N ALA A 128 20.00 -5.20 -14.66
CA ALA A 128 20.25 -6.37 -15.49
C ALA A 128 18.95 -7.10 -15.87
N VAL A 129 18.03 -7.30 -14.92
CA VAL A 129 16.70 -7.92 -15.13
C VAL A 129 15.87 -7.13 -16.13
N GLU A 130 15.90 -5.80 -16.07
CA GLU A 130 15.25 -4.91 -17.04
C GLU A 130 15.72 -5.14 -18.48
N LYS A 131 16.91 -5.71 -18.68
CA LYS A 131 17.47 -6.04 -20.01
C LYS A 131 17.38 -7.51 -20.40
N LEU A 132 16.99 -8.41 -19.48
CA LEU A 132 16.81 -9.83 -19.78
C LEU A 132 15.61 -10.08 -20.70
N ILE A 133 15.74 -11.03 -21.64
CA ILE A 133 14.62 -11.46 -22.49
C ILE A 133 14.28 -12.95 -22.34
N ASP A 134 15.19 -13.72 -21.74
CA ASP A 134 15.02 -15.16 -21.52
C ASP A 134 13.95 -15.41 -20.45
N GLN A 135 12.87 -16.07 -20.86
CA GLN A 135 11.72 -16.34 -19.98
C GLN A 135 12.05 -17.32 -18.84
N LYS A 136 12.96 -18.27 -19.06
CA LYS A 136 13.35 -19.24 -18.03
C LYS A 136 14.17 -18.56 -16.94
N LEU A 137 14.99 -17.60 -17.30
CA LEU A 137 15.79 -16.84 -16.34
C LEU A 137 14.97 -15.79 -15.61
N LEU A 138 14.07 -15.10 -16.32
CA LEU A 138 13.07 -14.24 -15.67
C LEU A 138 12.23 -15.03 -14.68
N ALA A 139 11.90 -16.29 -14.97
CA ALA A 139 11.18 -17.16 -14.05
C ALA A 139 11.98 -17.45 -12.78
N ASP A 140 13.24 -17.85 -12.94
CA ASP A 140 14.15 -18.12 -11.83
C ASP A 140 14.34 -16.90 -10.91
N VAL A 141 14.51 -15.70 -11.48
CA VAL A 141 14.63 -14.46 -10.71
C VAL A 141 13.30 -14.11 -10.01
N ALA A 142 12.18 -14.27 -10.70
CA ALA A 142 10.85 -14.00 -10.16
C ALA A 142 10.47 -14.92 -8.99
N GLU A 143 10.99 -16.14 -8.95
CA GLU A 143 10.74 -17.11 -7.88
C GLU A 143 11.72 -16.96 -6.70
N ASN A 144 12.98 -16.58 -6.97
CA ASN A 144 14.07 -16.81 -6.01
C ASN A 144 14.83 -15.56 -5.55
N ASP A 145 14.69 -14.38 -6.16
CA ASP A 145 15.43 -13.20 -5.67
C ASP A 145 14.90 -12.74 -4.30
N ASP A 146 15.80 -12.48 -3.36
CA ASP A 146 15.46 -12.07 -2.00
C ASP A 146 14.71 -10.72 -1.97
N PHE A 147 14.97 -9.84 -2.95
CA PHE A 147 14.37 -8.52 -2.99
C PHE A 147 13.10 -8.49 -3.84
N MET A 148 11.98 -8.17 -3.19
CA MET A 148 10.65 -8.10 -3.83
C MET A 148 10.59 -7.16 -5.05
N GLY A 149 11.39 -6.09 -5.08
CA GLY A 149 11.48 -5.19 -6.24
C GLY A 149 12.03 -5.88 -7.48
N ILE A 150 13.05 -6.74 -7.31
CA ILE A 150 13.66 -7.50 -8.41
C ILE A 150 12.69 -8.57 -8.90
N ARG A 151 12.05 -9.32 -7.96
CA ARG A 151 11.01 -10.29 -8.33
C ARG A 151 9.89 -9.62 -9.13
N THR A 152 9.44 -8.44 -8.68
CA THR A 152 8.42 -7.63 -9.39
C THR A 152 8.87 -7.24 -10.79
N ALA A 153 10.10 -6.76 -10.97
CA ALA A 153 10.65 -6.41 -12.28
C ALA A 153 10.68 -7.62 -13.24
N ALA A 154 11.05 -8.79 -12.73
CA ALA A 154 11.03 -10.03 -13.50
C ALA A 154 9.60 -10.46 -13.87
N VAL A 155 8.66 -10.45 -12.93
CA VAL A 155 7.23 -10.76 -13.14
C VAL A 155 6.61 -9.88 -14.22
N LYS A 156 6.91 -8.58 -14.22
CA LYS A 156 6.43 -7.64 -15.26
C LYS A 156 6.84 -8.05 -16.67
N LYS A 157 7.87 -8.88 -16.84
CA LYS A 157 8.40 -9.35 -18.13
C LYS A 157 8.04 -10.81 -18.45
N LEU A 158 7.49 -11.55 -17.48
CA LEU A 158 7.05 -12.93 -17.68
C LEU A 158 5.79 -13.03 -18.54
N THR A 159 5.69 -14.07 -19.35
CA THR A 159 4.49 -14.35 -20.17
C THR A 159 3.84 -15.71 -19.86
N ASP A 160 4.55 -16.61 -19.18
CA ASP A 160 4.04 -17.92 -18.78
C ASP A 160 2.90 -17.78 -17.76
N GLN A 161 1.68 -18.11 -18.19
CA GLN A 161 0.48 -17.98 -17.37
C GLN A 161 0.46 -18.95 -16.17
N LYS A 162 1.08 -20.13 -16.29
CA LYS A 162 1.12 -21.09 -15.18
C LYS A 162 2.04 -20.58 -14.07
N LEU A 163 3.19 -20.05 -14.45
CA LEU A 163 4.11 -19.44 -13.50
C LEU A 163 3.51 -18.17 -12.86
N LEU A 164 2.90 -17.30 -13.66
CA LEU A 164 2.20 -16.12 -13.14
C LEU A 164 1.11 -16.53 -12.13
N ALA A 165 0.39 -17.62 -12.39
CA ALA A 165 -0.62 -18.15 -11.46
C ALA A 165 0.00 -18.66 -10.15
N ASP A 166 1.13 -19.35 -10.22
CA ASP A 166 1.86 -19.81 -9.04
C ASP A 166 2.37 -18.63 -8.19
N ILE A 167 2.98 -17.62 -8.82
CA ILE A 167 3.46 -16.41 -8.16
C ILE A 167 2.30 -15.64 -7.52
N ALA A 168 1.22 -15.41 -8.27
CA ALA A 168 0.03 -14.71 -7.79
C ALA A 168 -0.65 -15.39 -6.59
N LYS A 169 -0.44 -16.69 -6.38
CA LYS A 169 -0.98 -17.42 -5.21
C LYS A 169 0.00 -17.48 -4.04
N LYS A 170 1.30 -17.57 -4.31
CA LYS A 170 2.29 -18.06 -3.34
C LYS A 170 3.30 -17.03 -2.89
N ASP A 171 3.59 -15.99 -3.70
CA ASP A 171 4.62 -15.03 -3.31
C ASP A 171 4.24 -14.37 -1.98
N GLU A 172 5.22 -14.24 -1.08
CA GLU A 172 5.00 -13.68 0.24
C GLU A 172 4.56 -12.22 0.17
N ASP A 173 5.08 -11.48 -0.81
CA ASP A 173 4.94 -10.04 -0.96
C ASP A 173 3.72 -9.69 -1.83
N SER A 174 2.90 -8.75 -1.36
CA SER A 174 1.68 -8.37 -2.06
C SER A 174 1.94 -7.64 -3.38
N ASP A 175 3.04 -6.88 -3.51
CA ASP A 175 3.33 -6.14 -4.73
C ASP A 175 3.77 -7.10 -5.85
N VAL A 176 4.51 -8.17 -5.51
CA VAL A 176 4.86 -9.23 -6.46
C VAL A 176 3.61 -9.99 -6.91
N ARG A 177 2.74 -10.41 -5.96
CA ARG A 177 1.46 -11.06 -6.31
C ARG A 177 0.60 -10.15 -7.17
N LYS A 178 0.53 -8.87 -6.85
CA LYS A 178 -0.21 -7.86 -7.63
C LYS A 178 0.32 -7.75 -9.05
N ALA A 179 1.63 -7.65 -9.24
CA ALA A 179 2.23 -7.61 -10.57
C ALA A 179 1.92 -8.86 -11.39
N ALA A 180 1.84 -10.03 -10.75
CA ALA A 180 1.42 -11.26 -11.42
C ALA A 180 -0.08 -11.21 -11.80
N VAL A 181 -0.94 -10.77 -10.88
CA VAL A 181 -2.39 -10.59 -11.11
C VAL A 181 -2.68 -9.64 -12.27
N GLU A 182 -1.92 -8.55 -12.44
CA GLU A 182 -2.05 -7.63 -13.58
C GLU A 182 -1.87 -8.32 -14.94
N LYS A 183 -1.21 -9.48 -14.97
CA LYS A 183 -0.87 -10.23 -16.20
C LYS A 183 -1.67 -11.53 -16.38
N LEU A 184 -2.47 -11.91 -15.39
CA LEU A 184 -3.29 -13.12 -15.45
C LEU A 184 -4.47 -12.94 -16.40
N THR A 185 -4.78 -13.99 -17.14
CA THR A 185 -5.98 -14.06 -18.01
C THR A 185 -7.00 -15.10 -17.55
N ASP A 186 -6.63 -15.98 -16.63
CA ASP A 186 -7.51 -16.99 -16.05
C ASP A 186 -8.56 -16.33 -15.12
N GLN A 187 -9.81 -16.32 -15.57
CA GLN A 187 -10.90 -15.67 -14.84
C GLN A 187 -11.31 -16.42 -13.58
N GLU A 188 -11.25 -17.76 -13.56
CA GLU A 188 -11.62 -18.54 -12.38
C GLU A 188 -10.57 -18.33 -11.28
N LEU A 189 -9.30 -18.29 -11.66
CA LEU A 189 -8.22 -17.95 -10.75
C LEU A 189 -8.34 -16.52 -10.23
N LEU A 190 -8.61 -15.55 -11.10
CA LEU A 190 -8.82 -14.17 -10.65
C LEU A 190 -10.01 -14.06 -9.68
N ASP A 191 -11.06 -14.86 -9.87
CA ASP A 191 -12.22 -14.88 -8.97
C ASP A 191 -11.85 -15.45 -7.60
N ASP A 192 -11.07 -16.54 -7.57
CA ASP A 192 -10.50 -17.12 -6.34
C ASP A 192 -9.59 -16.11 -5.61
N ILE A 193 -8.66 -15.48 -6.32
CA ILE A 193 -7.76 -14.44 -5.77
C ILE A 193 -8.57 -13.28 -5.20
N SER A 194 -9.61 -12.81 -5.92
CA SER A 194 -10.44 -11.69 -5.48
C SER A 194 -11.14 -11.93 -4.14
N LYS A 195 -11.40 -13.20 -3.80
CA LYS A 195 -12.09 -13.60 -2.57
C LYS A 195 -11.13 -13.98 -1.46
N ASN A 196 -9.98 -14.57 -1.82
CA ASN A 196 -9.16 -15.34 -0.88
C ASN A 196 -7.73 -14.82 -0.69
N ASP A 197 -7.22 -13.89 -1.51
CA ASP A 197 -5.86 -13.34 -1.27
C ASP A 197 -5.81 -12.65 0.10
N LYS A 198 -4.68 -12.77 0.80
CA LYS A 198 -4.46 -12.17 2.12
C LYS A 198 -4.43 -10.63 2.08
N SER A 199 -3.98 -10.02 0.99
CA SER A 199 -3.91 -8.57 0.81
C SER A 199 -5.20 -8.02 0.21
N PHE A 200 -5.72 -6.98 0.86
CA PHE A 200 -6.87 -6.23 0.37
C PHE A 200 -6.60 -5.62 -1.01
N GLU A 201 -5.40 -5.10 -1.23
CA GLU A 201 -5.00 -4.45 -2.48
C GLU A 201 -4.96 -5.43 -3.66
N VAL A 202 -4.51 -6.67 -3.41
CA VAL A 202 -4.51 -7.74 -4.42
C VAL A 202 -5.95 -8.15 -4.76
N ARG A 203 -6.81 -8.35 -3.74
CA ARG A 203 -8.23 -8.66 -3.96
C ARG A 203 -8.94 -7.59 -4.78
N GLN A 204 -8.74 -6.30 -4.43
CA GLN A 204 -9.32 -5.16 -5.13
C GLN A 204 -8.87 -5.08 -6.59
N LEU A 205 -7.59 -5.34 -6.88
CA LEU A 205 -7.11 -5.41 -8.26
C LEU A 205 -7.82 -6.54 -9.03
N ALA A 206 -7.94 -7.72 -8.45
CA ALA A 206 -8.59 -8.86 -9.10
C ALA A 206 -10.07 -8.58 -9.40
N TYR A 207 -10.82 -7.97 -8.46
CA TYR A 207 -12.19 -7.51 -8.73
C TYR A 207 -12.26 -6.52 -9.89
N LYS A 208 -11.32 -5.58 -9.96
CA LYS A 208 -11.24 -4.59 -11.04
C LYS A 208 -10.98 -5.25 -12.40
N ILE A 209 -10.04 -6.19 -12.47
CA ILE A 209 -9.74 -6.91 -13.72
C ILE A 209 -10.97 -7.71 -14.20
N LEU A 210 -11.73 -8.29 -13.26
CA LEU A 210 -12.97 -9.00 -13.55
C LEU A 210 -14.18 -8.10 -13.84
N ASN A 211 -14.06 -6.77 -13.72
CA ASN A 211 -15.17 -5.81 -13.76
C ASN A 211 -16.28 -6.13 -12.73
N LYS A 212 -15.89 -6.58 -11.53
CA LYS A 212 -16.77 -6.99 -10.43
C LYS A 212 -16.69 -6.07 -9.22
N GLU A 213 -16.22 -4.82 -9.37
CA GLU A 213 -16.01 -3.88 -8.26
C GLU A 213 -17.31 -3.52 -7.51
N ASN A 214 -18.47 -3.68 -8.15
CA ASN A 214 -19.77 -3.44 -7.53
C ASN A 214 -20.50 -4.73 -7.10
N SER A 215 -19.83 -5.89 -7.16
CA SER A 215 -20.38 -7.14 -6.60
C SER A 215 -20.53 -7.03 -5.08
N GLN A 216 -21.46 -7.79 -4.49
CA GLN A 216 -21.63 -7.77 -3.02
C GLN A 216 -20.36 -8.21 -2.29
N ASP A 217 -19.61 -9.16 -2.85
CA ASP A 217 -18.33 -9.61 -2.30
C ASP A 217 -17.27 -8.48 -2.32
N ALA A 218 -17.12 -7.79 -3.45
CA ALA A 218 -16.20 -6.65 -3.55
C ALA A 218 -16.58 -5.50 -2.61
N LEU A 219 -17.88 -5.18 -2.54
CA LEU A 219 -18.40 -4.14 -1.66
C LEU A 219 -18.22 -4.53 -0.18
N TYR A 220 -18.42 -5.80 0.17
CA TYR A 220 -18.16 -6.29 1.52
C TYR A 220 -16.68 -6.18 1.88
N ASP A 221 -15.80 -6.59 0.97
CA ASP A 221 -14.36 -6.51 1.17
C ASP A 221 -13.90 -5.06 1.43
N ILE A 222 -14.38 -4.10 0.63
CA ILE A 222 -14.12 -2.67 0.83
C ILE A 222 -14.70 -2.20 2.17
N ALA A 223 -15.95 -2.55 2.47
CA ALA A 223 -16.65 -2.14 3.68
C ALA A 223 -16.06 -2.75 4.96
N LYS A 224 -15.26 -3.81 4.85
CA LYS A 224 -14.56 -4.45 5.98
C LYS A 224 -13.12 -3.97 6.13
N ASN A 225 -12.38 -3.84 5.02
CA ASN A 225 -10.93 -3.72 5.04
C ASN A 225 -10.39 -2.33 4.69
N SER A 226 -11.19 -1.43 4.09
CA SER A 226 -10.72 -0.08 3.77
C SER A 226 -10.28 0.68 5.03
N TYR A 227 -9.07 1.25 5.01
CA TYR A 227 -8.57 2.09 6.10
C TYR A 227 -9.44 3.35 6.32
N ASN A 228 -10.01 3.90 5.25
CA ASN A 228 -10.83 5.11 5.29
C ASN A 228 -12.28 4.77 5.64
N SER A 229 -12.77 5.27 6.79
CA SER A 229 -14.14 5.01 7.26
C SER A 229 -15.21 5.71 6.43
N ASP A 230 -14.92 6.82 5.74
CA ASP A 230 -15.85 7.43 4.79
C ASP A 230 -16.06 6.55 3.55
N ILE A 231 -15.00 5.89 3.08
CA ILE A 231 -15.12 4.89 2.01
C ILE A 231 -15.98 3.71 2.50
N ARG A 232 -15.76 3.21 3.72
CA ARG A 232 -16.59 2.12 4.28
C ARG A 232 -18.06 2.53 4.36
N LYS A 233 -18.38 3.70 4.92
CA LYS A 233 -19.77 4.23 5.01
C LYS A 233 -20.44 4.38 3.65
N THR A 234 -19.76 5.01 2.68
CA THR A 234 -20.31 5.19 1.33
C THR A 234 -20.53 3.85 0.62
N THR A 235 -19.69 2.85 0.91
CA THR A 235 -19.83 1.48 0.38
C THR A 235 -21.04 0.75 0.98
N ILE A 236 -21.28 0.90 2.28
CA ILE A 236 -22.45 0.31 2.98
C ILE A 236 -23.78 0.71 2.32
N ALA A 237 -23.87 1.91 1.73
CA ALA A 237 -25.05 2.33 1.00
C ALA A 237 -25.43 1.36 -0.14
N LYS A 238 -24.44 0.68 -0.74
CA LYS A 238 -24.61 -0.27 -1.86
C LYS A 238 -24.78 -1.73 -1.41
N LEU A 239 -24.57 -2.04 -0.13
CA LEU A 239 -24.76 -3.39 0.40
C LEU A 239 -26.25 -3.70 0.60
N THR A 240 -26.64 -4.93 0.32
CA THR A 240 -28.03 -5.42 0.46
C THR A 240 -28.12 -6.69 1.30
N ASP A 241 -27.06 -7.48 1.36
CA ASP A 241 -27.01 -8.72 2.14
C ASP A 241 -27.04 -8.44 3.65
N GLN A 242 -28.05 -8.99 4.34
CA GLN A 242 -28.26 -8.76 5.78
C GLN A 242 -27.21 -9.45 6.66
N ASN A 243 -26.60 -10.56 6.23
CA ASN A 243 -25.54 -11.23 6.98
C ASN A 243 -24.25 -10.41 6.94
N ILE A 244 -23.91 -9.86 5.78
CA ILE A 244 -22.78 -8.92 5.62
C ILE A 244 -23.00 -7.67 6.48
N LEU A 245 -24.19 -7.07 6.40
CA LEU A 245 -24.54 -5.90 7.21
C LEU A 245 -24.48 -6.23 8.72
N ALA A 246 -24.88 -7.43 9.12
CA ALA A 246 -24.79 -7.86 10.51
C ALA A 246 -23.34 -7.99 11.00
N ASP A 247 -22.43 -8.53 10.19
CA ASP A 247 -21.00 -8.60 10.53
C ASP A 247 -20.42 -7.20 10.76
N ILE A 248 -20.63 -6.28 9.80
CA ILE A 248 -20.12 -4.91 9.89
C ILE A 248 -20.73 -4.16 11.09
N ALA A 249 -22.05 -4.29 11.31
CA ALA A 249 -22.73 -3.61 12.41
C ALA A 249 -22.26 -4.06 13.80
N LYS A 250 -21.75 -5.29 13.93
CA LYS A 250 -21.23 -5.82 15.20
C LYS A 250 -19.73 -5.58 15.38
N ASN A 251 -18.97 -5.62 14.28
CA ASN A 251 -17.51 -5.79 14.35
C ASN A 251 -16.69 -4.61 13.81
N ASP A 252 -17.27 -3.63 13.10
CA ASP A 252 -16.47 -2.51 12.59
C ASP A 252 -15.86 -1.70 13.74
N LYS A 253 -14.58 -1.35 13.62
CA LYS A 253 -13.84 -0.57 14.62
C LYS A 253 -14.39 0.84 14.85
N ASP A 254 -15.02 1.44 13.84
CA ASP A 254 -15.58 2.79 13.88
C ASP A 254 -17.08 2.74 14.21
N TRP A 255 -17.45 3.35 15.34
CA TRP A 255 -18.84 3.38 15.80
C TRP A 255 -19.78 4.04 14.78
N ASN A 256 -19.29 5.01 13.99
CA ASN A 256 -20.11 5.69 13.00
C ASN A 256 -20.40 4.78 11.81
N VAL A 257 -19.45 3.93 11.43
CA VAL A 257 -19.65 2.88 10.43
C VAL A 257 -20.67 1.86 10.94
N ARG A 258 -20.54 1.39 12.18
CA ARG A 258 -21.53 0.48 12.80
C ARG A 258 -22.93 1.10 12.82
N LYS A 259 -23.05 2.35 13.24
CA LYS A 259 -24.31 3.10 13.26
C LYS A 259 -24.95 3.19 11.86
N THR A 260 -24.21 3.63 10.84
CA THR A 260 -24.70 3.70 9.46
C THR A 260 -25.16 2.33 8.96
N THR A 261 -24.48 1.26 9.37
CA THR A 261 -24.86 -0.12 9.01
C THR A 261 -26.17 -0.54 9.66
N VAL A 262 -26.36 -0.23 10.95
CA VAL A 262 -27.59 -0.49 11.70
C VAL A 262 -28.81 0.18 11.05
N GLU A 263 -28.64 1.36 10.48
CA GLU A 263 -29.70 2.07 9.74
C GLU A 263 -30.22 1.26 8.54
N LYS A 264 -29.44 0.29 8.01
CA LYS A 264 -29.85 -0.64 6.94
C LYS A 264 -30.31 -2.02 7.40
N LEU A 265 -30.08 -2.41 8.66
CA LEU A 265 -30.49 -3.71 9.19
C LEU A 265 -32.00 -3.84 9.34
N THR A 266 -32.57 -5.00 9.02
CA THR A 266 -34.00 -5.30 9.24
C THR A 266 -34.23 -6.45 10.21
N ASP A 267 -33.24 -7.31 10.41
CA ASP A 267 -33.31 -8.45 11.33
C ASP A 267 -33.43 -7.99 12.79
N GLN A 268 -34.55 -8.35 13.44
CA GLN A 268 -34.84 -7.95 14.83
C GLN A 268 -33.91 -8.61 15.85
N ASN A 269 -33.39 -9.81 15.58
CA ASN A 269 -32.45 -10.48 16.49
C ASN A 269 -31.09 -9.78 16.47
N ILE A 270 -30.60 -9.39 15.28
CA ILE A 270 -29.37 -8.61 15.14
C ILE A 270 -29.52 -7.22 15.76
N LEU A 271 -30.66 -6.54 15.51
CA LEU A 271 -30.96 -5.25 16.14
C LEU A 271 -31.02 -5.37 17.66
N ALA A 272 -31.62 -6.43 18.20
CA ALA A 272 -31.66 -6.68 19.64
C ALA A 272 -30.27 -6.88 20.24
N ASP A 273 -29.41 -7.66 19.57
CA ASP A 273 -28.03 -7.90 19.97
C ASP A 273 -27.23 -6.59 20.02
N VAL A 274 -27.24 -5.82 18.92
CA VAL A 274 -26.56 -4.52 18.85
C VAL A 274 -27.11 -3.54 19.88
N ALA A 275 -28.43 -3.47 20.06
CA ALA A 275 -29.06 -2.57 21.04
C ALA A 275 -28.72 -2.91 22.49
N LYS A 276 -28.43 -4.18 22.81
CA LYS A 276 -28.01 -4.61 24.16
C LYS A 276 -26.52 -4.46 24.38
N ASN A 277 -25.71 -4.76 23.37
CA ASN A 277 -24.30 -5.11 23.58
C ASN A 277 -23.31 -4.13 22.96
N ASP A 278 -23.70 -3.22 22.04
CA ASP A 278 -22.72 -2.33 21.42
C ASP A 278 -22.07 -1.37 22.43
N GLY A 279 -20.75 -1.20 22.31
CA GLY A 279 -19.96 -0.32 23.17
C GLY A 279 -20.33 1.16 23.05
N ASP A 280 -20.85 1.60 21.91
CA ASP A 280 -21.19 3.00 21.64
C ASP A 280 -22.69 3.29 21.80
N ILE A 281 -23.00 4.37 22.51
CA ILE A 281 -24.38 4.80 22.80
C ILE A 281 -25.17 5.14 21.53
N HIS A 282 -24.54 5.76 20.53
CA HIS A 282 -25.23 6.17 19.31
C HIS A 282 -25.62 4.96 18.47
N VAL A 283 -24.78 3.91 18.46
CA VAL A 283 -25.08 2.64 17.79
C VAL A 283 -26.23 1.92 18.49
N ARG A 284 -26.18 1.77 19.82
CA ARG A 284 -27.28 1.19 20.61
C ARG A 284 -28.59 1.93 20.38
N LYS A 285 -28.56 3.27 20.39
CA LYS A 285 -29.73 4.12 20.15
C LYS A 285 -30.30 3.96 18.74
N ALA A 286 -29.45 3.84 17.72
CA ALA A 286 -29.89 3.60 16.34
C ALA A 286 -30.58 2.23 16.19
N ALA A 287 -30.03 1.19 16.82
CA ALA A 287 -30.63 -0.14 16.81
C ALA A 287 -31.97 -0.15 17.55
N LEU A 288 -32.00 0.47 18.73
CA LEU A 288 -33.20 0.62 19.55
C LEU A 288 -34.31 1.39 18.82
N ALA A 289 -33.96 2.38 18.00
CA ALA A 289 -34.94 3.12 17.19
C ALA A 289 -35.71 2.21 16.21
N LYS A 290 -35.13 1.08 15.80
CA LYS A 290 -35.72 0.11 14.86
C LYS A 290 -36.26 -1.15 15.52
N LEU A 291 -36.00 -1.34 16.81
CA LEU A 291 -36.44 -2.48 17.59
C LEU A 291 -37.92 -2.38 17.95
N THR A 292 -38.63 -3.50 17.86
CA THR A 292 -40.07 -3.62 18.20
C THR A 292 -40.37 -4.68 19.27
N ASP A 293 -39.48 -5.64 19.49
CA ASP A 293 -39.66 -6.70 20.48
C ASP A 293 -39.79 -6.14 21.91
N GLN A 294 -40.98 -6.29 22.50
CA GLN A 294 -41.28 -5.75 23.83
C GLN A 294 -40.45 -6.41 24.93
N SER A 295 -40.12 -7.70 24.83
CA SER A 295 -39.30 -8.39 25.84
C SER A 295 -37.88 -7.82 25.85
N VAL A 296 -37.30 -7.61 24.67
CA VAL A 296 -35.99 -6.98 24.53
C VAL A 296 -36.03 -5.54 25.04
N LEU A 297 -37.04 -4.75 24.65
CA LEU A 297 -37.22 -3.38 25.12
C LEU A 297 -37.31 -3.32 26.65
N CYS A 298 -38.00 -4.26 27.28
CA CYS A 298 -38.11 -4.34 28.75
C CYS A 298 -36.73 -4.58 29.37
N GLY A 299 -35.96 -5.53 28.82
CA GLY A 299 -34.60 -5.82 29.28
C GLY A 299 -33.70 -4.59 29.21
N ILE A 300 -33.72 -3.85 28.09
CA ILE A 300 -32.91 -2.64 27.88
C ILE A 300 -33.37 -1.51 28.81
N ALA A 301 -34.68 -1.26 28.92
CA ALA A 301 -35.22 -0.18 29.75
C ALA A 301 -34.90 -0.34 31.24
N LYS A 302 -34.80 -1.59 31.72
CA LYS A 302 -34.44 -1.87 33.12
C LYS A 302 -32.93 -1.87 33.38
N ASN A 303 -32.12 -2.31 32.40
CA ASN A 303 -30.75 -2.73 32.70
C ASN A 303 -29.66 -2.03 31.87
N ASP A 304 -29.97 -1.21 30.85
CA ASP A 304 -28.89 -0.52 30.12
C ASP A 304 -28.12 0.42 31.06
N ARG A 305 -26.80 0.39 30.92
CA ARG A 305 -25.88 1.21 31.71
C ARG A 305 -26.04 2.70 31.46
N ASP A 306 -26.58 3.10 30.32
CA ASP A 306 -26.81 4.50 29.97
C ASP A 306 -28.29 4.86 30.13
N TRP A 307 -28.57 5.82 31.00
CA TRP A 307 -29.91 6.29 31.28
C TRP A 307 -30.64 6.85 30.04
N ASN A 308 -29.92 7.39 29.04
CA ASN A 308 -30.54 7.84 27.80
C ASN A 308 -31.03 6.66 26.96
N ILE A 309 -30.33 5.54 26.99
CA ILE A 309 -30.76 4.31 26.30
C ILE A 309 -31.95 3.70 27.03
N ARG A 310 -31.90 3.62 28.37
CA ARG A 310 -33.05 3.20 29.17
C ARG A 310 -34.29 4.05 28.89
N LYS A 311 -34.15 5.38 28.89
CA LYS A 311 -35.22 6.33 28.57
C LYS A 311 -35.75 6.15 27.13
N ALA A 312 -34.87 5.93 26.16
CA ALA A 312 -35.27 5.67 24.78
C ALA A 312 -36.06 4.36 24.67
N ALA A 313 -35.68 3.30 25.39
CA ALA A 313 -36.40 2.03 25.38
C ALA A 313 -37.76 2.17 26.07
N LEU A 314 -37.78 2.84 27.22
CA LEU A 314 -38.98 3.20 27.97
C LEU A 314 -40.02 3.94 27.12
N SER A 315 -39.59 4.83 26.21
CA SER A 315 -40.50 5.54 25.32
C SER A 315 -41.32 4.61 24.40
N LYS A 316 -40.82 3.40 24.13
CA LYS A 316 -41.46 2.37 23.31
C LYS A 316 -42.19 1.27 24.10
N LEU A 317 -42.06 1.26 25.43
CA LEU A 317 -42.70 0.26 26.28
C LEU A 317 -44.19 0.52 26.46
N THR A 318 -44.95 -0.58 26.52
CA THR A 318 -46.39 -0.60 26.79
C THR A 318 -46.78 -1.44 28.01
N ASP A 319 -45.91 -2.36 28.47
CA ASP A 319 -46.16 -3.23 29.63
C ASP A 319 -46.26 -2.43 30.93
N GLN A 320 -47.45 -2.38 31.51
CA GLN A 320 -47.76 -1.62 32.73
C GLN A 320 -47.03 -2.15 33.97
N SER A 321 -46.76 -3.46 34.05
CA SER A 321 -46.02 -4.05 35.17
C SER A 321 -44.56 -3.62 35.12
N VAL A 322 -43.96 -3.61 33.93
CA VAL A 322 -42.58 -3.14 33.74
C VAL A 322 -42.47 -1.63 33.97
N LEU A 323 -43.43 -0.84 33.49
CA LEU A 323 -43.50 0.61 33.76
C LEU A 323 -43.59 0.90 35.26
N THR A 324 -44.39 0.12 36.00
CA THR A 324 -44.52 0.25 37.46
C THR A 324 -43.19 -0.03 38.16
N ASP A 325 -42.49 -1.10 37.74
CA ASP A 325 -41.18 -1.47 38.28
C ASP A 325 -40.15 -0.36 38.04
N ILE A 326 -40.06 0.16 36.81
CA ILE A 326 -39.13 1.26 36.47
C ILE A 326 -39.47 2.54 37.25
N ALA A 327 -40.77 2.90 37.37
CA ALA A 327 -41.21 4.08 38.12
C ALA A 327 -40.85 3.99 39.61
N LYS A 328 -40.85 2.78 40.19
CA LYS A 328 -40.47 2.56 41.59
C LYS A 328 -38.95 2.51 41.77
N ASN A 329 -38.22 1.87 40.85
CA ASN A 329 -36.88 1.34 41.14
C ASN A 329 -35.73 1.90 40.28
N ASP A 330 -35.97 2.65 39.18
CA ASP A 330 -34.85 3.18 38.38
C ASP A 330 -34.03 4.20 39.19
N GLU A 331 -32.70 4.09 39.11
CA GLU A 331 -31.76 5.01 39.77
C GLU A 331 -31.90 6.47 39.29
N ASN A 332 -32.35 6.66 38.05
CA ASN A 332 -32.46 7.96 37.41
C ASN A 332 -33.89 8.48 37.54
N LEU A 333 -34.00 9.59 38.25
CA LEU A 333 -35.25 10.24 38.59
C LEU A 333 -36.06 10.71 37.37
N GLU A 334 -35.40 11.12 36.28
CA GLU A 334 -36.08 11.47 35.03
C GLU A 334 -36.70 10.25 34.32
N ILE A 335 -36.10 9.07 34.49
CA ILE A 335 -36.66 7.82 33.99
C ILE A 335 -37.86 7.42 34.84
N ARG A 336 -37.75 7.50 36.17
CA ARG A 336 -38.87 7.24 37.08
C ARG A 336 -40.09 8.09 36.72
N LYS A 337 -39.90 9.40 36.51
CA LYS A 337 -40.95 10.33 36.04
C LYS A 337 -41.55 9.92 34.70
N ALA A 338 -40.70 9.63 33.72
CA ALA A 338 -41.15 9.24 32.39
C ALA A 338 -41.92 7.91 32.39
N ALA A 339 -41.61 7.00 33.31
CA ALA A 339 -42.35 5.76 33.49
C ALA A 339 -43.71 6.03 34.18
N LEU A 340 -43.71 6.85 35.24
CA LEU A 340 -44.93 7.28 35.94
C LEU A 340 -45.93 7.94 34.98
N SER A 341 -45.47 8.81 34.07
CA SER A 341 -46.34 9.48 33.10
C SER A 341 -46.95 8.55 32.04
N LYS A 342 -46.48 7.31 31.94
CA LYS A 342 -47.02 6.28 31.01
C LYS A 342 -47.90 5.24 31.73
N LEU A 343 -48.04 5.33 33.05
CA LEU A 343 -48.94 4.47 33.80
C LEU A 343 -50.39 4.90 33.60
N THR A 344 -51.29 3.94 33.40
CA THR A 344 -52.71 4.20 33.15
C THR A 344 -53.61 3.93 34.34
N ASP A 345 -53.12 3.23 35.38
CA ASP A 345 -53.88 2.95 36.61
C ASP A 345 -53.63 4.06 37.66
N PRO A 346 -54.64 4.90 37.97
CA PRO A 346 -54.48 5.99 38.93
C PRO A 346 -54.15 5.52 40.35
N SER A 347 -54.55 4.30 40.72
CA SER A 347 -54.26 3.75 42.06
C SER A 347 -52.78 3.44 42.21
N VAL A 348 -52.17 2.88 41.16
CA VAL A 348 -50.72 2.62 41.11
C VAL A 348 -49.94 3.93 41.07
N VAL A 349 -50.41 4.93 40.30
CA VAL A 349 -49.80 6.27 40.27
C VAL A 349 -49.80 6.90 41.67
N ALA A 350 -50.95 6.92 42.35
CA ALA A 350 -51.08 7.48 43.69
C ALA A 350 -50.27 6.72 44.75
N GLU A 351 -50.04 5.41 44.57
CA GLU A 351 -49.15 4.62 45.43
C GLU A 351 -47.69 5.06 45.27
N ILE A 352 -47.24 5.24 44.02
CA ILE A 352 -45.86 5.63 43.69
C ILE A 352 -45.57 7.08 44.11
N GLU A 353 -46.53 7.99 43.96
CA GLU A 353 -46.37 9.41 44.35
C GLU A 353 -46.27 9.64 45.87
N LYS A 354 -46.62 8.65 46.70
CA LYS A 354 -46.36 8.71 48.15
C LYS A 354 -44.88 8.64 48.49
N ASP A 355 -44.04 8.15 47.56
CA ASP A 355 -42.59 8.20 47.69
C ASP A 355 -42.10 9.66 47.65
N PHE A 356 -41.44 10.08 48.73
CA PHE A 356 -41.00 11.46 48.96
C PHE A 356 -40.12 12.02 47.83
N GLU A 357 -39.31 11.17 47.20
CA GLU A 357 -38.40 11.58 46.12
C GLU A 357 -39.15 11.85 44.80
N ILE A 358 -40.23 11.12 44.51
CA ILE A 358 -41.11 11.43 43.36
C ILE A 358 -41.98 12.65 43.67
N ARG A 359 -42.49 12.75 44.90
CA ARG A 359 -43.40 13.83 45.32
C ARG A 359 -42.79 15.22 45.20
N LYS A 360 -41.49 15.38 45.52
CA LYS A 360 -40.76 16.67 45.40
C LYS A 360 -40.78 17.25 43.99
N ILE A 361 -40.88 16.39 42.99
CA ILE A 361 -40.77 16.75 41.57
C ILE A 361 -42.11 17.02 40.92
N VAL A 362 -43.12 16.18 41.23
CA VAL A 362 -44.47 16.34 40.69
C VAL A 362 -45.02 17.72 41.09
N ILE A 363 -44.61 18.23 42.25
CA ILE A 363 -44.99 19.54 42.79
C ILE A 363 -44.21 20.71 42.17
N THR A 364 -43.06 20.51 41.53
CA THR A 364 -42.23 21.62 41.00
C THR A 364 -42.64 22.14 39.62
N TYR A 365 -43.69 21.59 38.99
CA TYR A 365 -44.13 21.95 37.64
C TYR A 365 -45.65 22.19 37.50
N VAL A 366 -46.37 22.41 38.62
CA VAL A 366 -47.77 22.87 38.61
C VAL A 366 -47.83 24.38 38.71
#